data_AF-A0A6A5VRF0-F1
#
_entry.id   AF-A0A6A5VRF0-F1
#
_cell.length_a   1.000
_cell.length_b   1.000
_cell.length_c   1.000
_cell.angle_alpha   90.00
_cell.angle_beta   90.00
_cell.angle_gamma   90.00
#
_symmetry.space_group_name_H-M   'P 1'
#
loop_
_entity.id
_entity.type
_entity.pdbx_description
1 polymer ?
#
loop_
_entity_poly.entity_id
_entity_poly.type
_entity_poly.pdbx_seq_one_letter_code
_entity_poly.pdbx_strand_id
1 'polypeptide(L)'
;MNIYLPSAVSLPIPDDPAVVDPKLLNQADQACTAKLGGYRVDDRSPAVQRAFAELWDKTGLKCQPINAMQLVAEVLPLFAMFLALEILGWPSFGELASTTASTKSKEISKLTVDAGKEIARLGMHGEIGKKVAEFMTEEGWVGALFGAEQACRPCDLVAFCRYHHGDKVLEQNMDILRECLKVVQGEGKGMEAFTNLIPRVEEARRT
;
A
#
# COMPACT_ATOMS: atom_id res chain seq x y z
N MET A 1 4.32 13.98 8.08
CA MET A 1 5.17 12.77 8.06
C MET A 1 5.92 12.72 9.37
N ASN A 2 5.60 11.78 10.26
CA ASN A 2 6.34 11.62 11.51
C ASN A 2 7.57 10.76 11.21
N ILE A 3 8.76 11.39 11.26
CA ILE A 3 10.05 10.72 11.08
C ILE A 3 10.51 10.31 12.48
N TYR A 4 10.72 9.02 12.69
CA TYR A 4 11.22 8.46 13.94
C TYR A 4 12.68 8.07 13.76
N LEU A 5 13.51 8.30 14.78
CA LEU A 5 14.86 7.77 14.81
C LEU A 5 14.79 6.23 14.87
N PRO A 6 15.63 5.48 14.14
CA PRO A 6 15.66 4.02 14.21
C PRO A 6 15.87 3.47 15.63
N SER A 7 16.52 4.23 16.50
CA SER A 7 16.68 3.91 17.93
C SER A 7 15.38 4.01 18.76
N ALA A 8 14.34 4.64 18.23
CA ALA A 8 13.05 4.85 18.91
C ALA A 8 11.97 3.82 18.51
N VAL A 9 12.28 2.88 17.62
CA VAL A 9 11.36 1.86 17.13
C VAL A 9 12.05 0.48 17.05
N SER A 10 11.42 -0.56 17.60
CA SER A 10 11.84 -1.93 17.31
C SER A 10 11.24 -2.33 15.97
N LEU A 11 12.08 -2.41 14.94
CA LEU A 11 11.69 -3.03 13.67
C LEU A 11 11.58 -4.55 13.88
N PRO A 12 10.55 -5.23 13.33
CA PRO A 12 10.40 -6.68 13.43
C PRO A 12 11.40 -7.37 12.49
N ILE A 13 12.66 -7.46 12.93
CA ILE A 13 13.78 -8.00 12.17
C ILE A 13 14.20 -9.35 12.78
N PRO A 14 14.55 -10.37 11.97
CA PRO A 14 15.10 -11.63 12.49
C PRO A 14 16.41 -11.42 13.27
N ASP A 15 16.58 -12.13 14.39
CA ASP A 15 17.80 -12.10 15.23
C ASP A 15 19.00 -12.86 14.63
N ASP A 16 18.99 -13.10 13.32
CA ASP A 16 20.06 -13.84 12.64
C ASP A 16 21.15 -12.87 12.12
N PRO A 17 22.36 -12.88 12.70
CA PRO A 17 23.46 -12.01 12.28
C PRO A 17 24.01 -12.33 10.88
N ALA A 18 23.67 -13.49 10.29
CA ALA A 18 23.96 -13.79 8.90
C ALA A 18 22.98 -13.09 7.93
N VAL A 19 21.84 -12.62 8.44
CA VAL A 19 20.79 -11.92 7.69
C VAL A 19 20.85 -10.41 7.94
N VAL A 20 21.18 -9.99 9.17
CA VAL A 20 21.19 -8.58 9.60
C VAL A 20 22.47 -8.29 10.38
N ASP A 21 23.27 -7.32 9.93
CA ASP A 21 24.42 -6.83 10.70
C ASP A 21 23.95 -5.82 11.77
N PRO A 22 24.03 -6.16 13.07
CA PRO A 22 23.53 -5.32 14.14
C PRO A 22 24.37 -4.04 14.36
N LYS A 23 25.63 -4.00 13.92
CA LYS A 23 26.45 -2.79 14.01
C LYS A 23 26.06 -1.79 12.92
N LEU A 24 25.82 -2.27 11.70
CA LEU A 24 25.38 -1.42 10.59
C LEU A 24 23.95 -0.91 10.82
N LEU A 25 23.05 -1.75 11.35
CA LEU A 25 21.68 -1.34 11.68
C LEU A 25 21.66 -0.19 12.69
N ASN A 26 22.52 -0.24 13.72
CA ASN A 26 22.62 0.81 14.74
C ASN A 26 23.23 2.14 14.24
N GLN A 27 23.87 2.14 13.07
CA GLN A 27 24.42 3.34 12.43
C GLN A 27 23.52 3.89 11.33
N ALA A 28 22.48 3.14 10.95
CA ALA A 28 21.60 3.54 9.88
C ALA A 28 20.63 4.61 10.39
N ASP A 29 20.57 5.76 9.69
CA ASP A 29 19.49 6.73 9.87
C ASP A 29 18.19 6.28 9.17
N GLN A 30 18.33 5.39 8.17
CA GLN A 30 17.23 4.82 7.38
C GLN A 30 17.60 3.39 6.95
N ALA A 31 16.65 2.46 7.02
CA ALA A 31 16.80 1.10 6.50
C ALA A 31 16.09 0.98 5.14
N CYS A 32 16.84 0.56 4.12
CA CYS A 32 16.35 0.42 2.74
C CYS A 32 16.75 -0.95 2.20
N THR A 33 15.79 -1.84 1.97
CA THR A 33 16.03 -3.10 1.24
C THR A 33 15.35 -3.02 -0.12
N ALA A 34 16.11 -3.14 -1.20
CA ALA A 34 15.55 -3.31 -2.55
C ALA A 34 16.03 -4.64 -3.11
N LYS A 35 15.15 -5.65 -3.12
CA LYS A 35 15.39 -6.91 -3.82
C LYS A 35 14.57 -7.05 -5.11
N LEU A 36 13.53 -6.22 -5.31
CA LEU A 36 12.71 -6.19 -6.51
C LEU A 36 12.44 -4.75 -6.95
N GLY A 37 12.62 -4.44 -8.24
CA GLY A 37 12.10 -3.21 -8.88
C GLY A 37 12.89 -1.91 -8.69
N GLY A 38 13.89 -1.88 -7.80
CA GLY A 38 14.64 -0.65 -7.48
C GLY A 38 13.79 0.38 -6.73
N TYR A 39 14.29 1.61 -6.57
CA TYR A 39 13.50 2.70 -6.01
C TYR A 39 12.78 3.47 -7.11
N ARG A 40 11.60 4.00 -6.79
CA ARG A 40 10.91 4.99 -7.61
C ARG A 40 10.84 6.31 -6.87
N VAL A 41 11.21 7.38 -7.57
CA VAL A 41 11.05 8.75 -7.08
C VAL A 41 10.21 9.49 -8.08
N ASP A 42 9.16 10.17 -7.61
CA ASP A 42 8.28 10.89 -8.52
C ASP A 42 8.91 12.16 -9.11
N ASP A 43 8.28 12.69 -10.15
CA ASP A 43 8.75 13.82 -10.92
C ASP A 43 8.34 15.20 -10.34
N ARG A 44 7.79 15.28 -9.12
CA ARG A 44 7.42 16.58 -8.48
C ARG A 44 8.63 17.46 -8.20
N SER A 45 9.80 16.86 -8.00
CA SER A 45 11.06 17.57 -7.84
C SER A 45 12.16 16.90 -8.68
N PRO A 46 12.34 17.33 -9.94
CA PRO A 46 13.36 16.76 -10.82
C PRO A 46 14.78 16.86 -10.25
N ALA A 47 15.08 17.88 -9.44
CA ALA A 47 16.37 18.02 -8.78
C ALA A 47 16.60 16.92 -7.72
N VAL A 48 15.59 16.64 -6.88
CA VAL A 48 15.65 15.58 -5.87
C VAL A 48 15.71 14.21 -6.55
N GLN A 49 14.91 13.98 -7.59
CA GLN A 49 14.91 12.73 -8.35
C GLN A 49 16.29 12.44 -8.96
N ARG A 50 16.93 13.43 -9.59
CA ARG A 50 18.30 13.28 -10.13
C ARG A 50 19.32 12.99 -9.04
N ALA A 51 19.34 13.78 -7.98
CA ALA A 51 20.30 13.59 -6.88
C ALA A 51 20.15 12.22 -6.21
N PHE A 52 18.91 11.76 -6.00
CA PHE A 52 18.65 10.44 -5.44
C PHE A 52 19.07 9.33 -6.40
N ALA A 53 18.75 9.44 -7.70
CA ALA A 53 19.14 8.46 -8.70
C ALA A 53 20.67 8.35 -8.83
N GLU A 54 21.40 9.47 -8.82
CA GLU A 54 22.87 9.49 -8.84
C GLU A 54 23.49 8.81 -7.63
N LEU A 55 22.86 8.93 -6.45
CA LEU A 55 23.29 8.25 -5.24
C LEU A 55 22.96 6.75 -5.32
N TRP A 56 21.73 6.42 -5.69
CA TRP A 56 21.20 5.06 -5.69
C TRP A 56 21.85 4.18 -6.76
N ASP A 57 22.08 4.71 -7.96
CA ASP A 57 22.71 3.98 -9.06
C ASP A 57 24.12 3.48 -8.72
N LYS A 58 24.82 4.11 -7.76
CA LYS A 58 26.13 3.64 -7.26
C LYS A 58 26.05 2.29 -6.53
N THR A 59 24.85 1.87 -6.10
CA THR A 59 24.62 0.55 -5.50
C THR A 59 24.54 -0.57 -6.54
N GLY A 60 24.55 -0.23 -7.83
CA GLY A 60 24.31 -1.18 -8.94
C GLY A 60 22.83 -1.46 -9.22
N LEU A 61 21.92 -0.91 -8.40
CA LEU A 61 20.47 -0.96 -8.62
C LEU A 61 20.00 0.36 -9.25
N LYS A 62 19.07 0.26 -10.22
CA LYS A 62 18.53 1.46 -10.89
C LYS A 62 17.42 2.11 -10.08
N CYS A 63 17.45 3.44 -9.99
CA CYS A 63 16.29 4.24 -9.58
C CYS A 63 15.46 4.59 -10.83
N GLN A 64 14.17 4.27 -10.83
CA GLN A 64 13.28 4.58 -11.94
C GLN A 64 12.45 5.83 -11.64
N PRO A 65 12.43 6.84 -12.52
CA PRO A 65 11.49 7.94 -12.38
C PRO A 65 10.06 7.42 -12.54
N ILE A 66 9.12 7.96 -11.77
CA ILE A 66 7.69 7.73 -11.96
C ILE A 66 6.97 9.07 -12.09
N ASN A 67 5.95 9.14 -12.94
CA ASN A 67 5.11 10.31 -12.96
C ASN A 67 4.33 10.43 -11.64
N ALA A 68 4.28 11.61 -11.04
CA ALA A 68 3.64 11.80 -9.75
C ALA A 68 2.15 11.44 -9.75
N MET A 69 1.45 11.72 -10.86
CA MET A 69 0.04 11.35 -10.98
C MET A 69 -0.12 9.84 -11.15
N GLN A 70 0.79 9.18 -11.88
CA GLN A 70 0.86 7.73 -11.94
C GLN A 70 1.05 7.12 -10.55
N LEU A 71 2.00 7.64 -9.77
CA LEU A 71 2.24 7.16 -8.40
C LEU A 71 0.99 7.31 -7.52
N VAL A 72 0.34 8.47 -7.57
CA VAL A 72 -0.88 8.73 -6.78
C VAL A 72 -2.02 7.80 -7.20
N ALA A 73 -2.24 7.62 -8.51
CA ALA A 73 -3.28 6.75 -9.04
C ALA A 73 -3.05 5.26 -8.71
N GLU A 74 -1.80 4.80 -8.61
CA GLU A 74 -1.45 3.44 -8.21
C GLU A 74 -1.54 3.21 -6.68
N VAL A 75 -1.19 4.22 -5.88
CA VAL A 75 -1.09 4.08 -4.41
C VAL A 75 -2.41 4.31 -3.71
N LEU A 76 -3.22 5.30 -4.12
CA LEU A 76 -4.48 5.60 -3.44
C LEU A 76 -5.46 4.40 -3.36
N PRO A 77 -5.59 3.55 -4.39
CA PRO A 77 -6.42 2.34 -4.29
C PRO A 77 -5.99 1.36 -3.18
N LEU A 78 -4.72 1.36 -2.74
CA LEU A 78 -4.26 0.48 -1.66
C LEU A 78 -4.94 0.78 -0.32
N PHE A 79 -5.41 2.01 -0.09
CA PHE A 79 -6.11 2.34 1.15
C PHE A 79 -7.42 1.57 1.30
N ALA A 80 -8.13 1.27 0.20
CA ALA A 80 -9.30 0.39 0.25
C ALA A 80 -8.91 -1.04 0.68
N MET A 81 -7.72 -1.52 0.29
CA MET A 81 -7.21 -2.83 0.69
C MET A 81 -6.94 -2.91 2.19
N PHE A 82 -6.33 -1.89 2.78
CA PHE A 82 -6.08 -1.91 4.22
C PHE A 82 -7.38 -1.95 5.04
N LEU A 83 -8.45 -1.32 4.55
CA LEU A 83 -9.78 -1.45 5.15
C LEU A 83 -10.33 -2.88 5.02
N ALA A 84 -10.14 -3.52 3.87
CA ALA A 84 -10.54 -4.90 3.64
C ALA A 84 -9.84 -5.87 4.62
N LEU A 85 -8.53 -5.68 4.81
CA LEU A 85 -7.75 -6.46 5.75
C LEU A 85 -8.24 -6.25 7.19
N GLU A 86 -8.57 -5.02 7.58
CA GLU A 86 -9.17 -4.75 8.90
C GLU A 86 -10.49 -5.52 9.07
N ILE A 87 -11.39 -5.50 8.08
CA ILE A 87 -12.68 -6.20 8.12
C ILE A 87 -12.52 -7.72 8.22
N LEU A 88 -11.47 -8.26 7.61
CA LEU A 88 -11.19 -9.69 7.54
C LEU A 88 -10.29 -10.20 8.68
N GLY A 89 -9.81 -9.32 9.55
CA GLY A 89 -8.93 -9.70 10.66
C GLY A 89 -7.48 -9.97 10.24
N TRP A 90 -7.00 -9.29 9.21
CA TRP A 90 -5.63 -9.36 8.68
C TRP A 90 -5.17 -10.76 8.24
N PRO A 91 -5.90 -11.43 7.31
CA PRO A 91 -5.41 -12.67 6.72
C PRO A 91 -4.15 -12.40 5.88
N SER A 92 -3.36 -13.43 5.64
CA SER A 92 -2.27 -13.36 4.66
C SER A 92 -2.81 -13.12 3.24
N PHE A 93 -2.00 -12.51 2.37
CA PHE A 93 -2.42 -12.34 0.98
C PHE A 93 -2.47 -13.69 0.25
N GLY A 94 -1.69 -14.68 0.69
CA GLY A 94 -1.83 -16.07 0.24
C GLY A 94 -3.18 -16.70 0.57
N GLU A 95 -3.73 -16.43 1.77
CA GLU A 95 -5.09 -16.89 2.13
C GLU A 95 -6.17 -16.20 1.29
N LEU A 96 -6.02 -14.90 0.99
CA LEU A 96 -6.92 -14.18 0.08
C LEU A 96 -6.83 -14.70 -1.36
N ALA A 97 -5.63 -15.09 -1.81
CA ALA A 97 -5.39 -15.64 -3.14
C ALA A 97 -5.89 -17.09 -3.29
N SER A 98 -6.19 -17.77 -2.19
CA SER A 98 -6.54 -19.19 -2.21
C SER A 98 -7.93 -19.45 -2.81
N THR A 99 -8.05 -20.54 -3.58
CA THR A 99 -9.35 -21.03 -4.08
C THR A 99 -10.30 -21.41 -2.94
N THR A 100 -9.75 -21.74 -1.77
CA THR A 100 -10.48 -22.08 -0.54
C THR A 100 -10.83 -20.86 0.31
N ALA A 101 -10.56 -19.63 -0.14
CA ALA A 101 -10.95 -18.42 0.57
C ALA A 101 -12.46 -18.43 0.88
N SER A 102 -12.80 -17.97 2.10
CA SER A 102 -14.18 -17.96 2.59
C SER A 102 -15.09 -17.09 1.70
N THR A 103 -16.39 -17.35 1.73
CA THR A 103 -17.38 -16.51 1.00
C THR A 103 -17.27 -15.03 1.41
N LYS A 104 -17.09 -14.75 2.71
CA LYS A 104 -16.86 -13.39 3.22
C LYS A 104 -15.59 -12.78 2.64
N SER A 105 -14.49 -13.52 2.58
CA SER A 105 -13.22 -13.04 2.00
C SER A 105 -13.37 -12.68 0.52
N LYS A 106 -14.09 -13.51 -0.25
CA LYS A 106 -14.37 -13.25 -1.68
C LYS A 106 -15.26 -12.02 -1.87
N GLU A 107 -16.34 -11.91 -1.10
CA GLU A 107 -17.23 -10.75 -1.14
C GLU A 107 -16.47 -9.45 -0.82
N ILE A 108 -15.71 -9.43 0.27
CA ILE A 108 -14.93 -8.25 0.68
C ILE A 108 -13.84 -7.93 -0.34
N SER A 109 -13.16 -8.93 -0.91
CA SER A 109 -12.15 -8.71 -1.95
C SER A 109 -12.74 -8.04 -3.19
N LYS A 110 -13.89 -8.51 -3.66
CA LYS A 110 -14.62 -7.90 -4.77
C LYS A 110 -14.99 -6.45 -4.47
N LEU A 111 -15.65 -6.21 -3.33
CA LEU A 111 -16.05 -4.87 -2.91
C LEU A 111 -14.85 -3.91 -2.84
N THR A 112 -13.71 -4.42 -2.40
CA THR A 112 -12.46 -3.65 -2.29
C THR A 112 -11.86 -3.31 -3.63
N VAL A 113 -11.87 -4.23 -4.59
CA VAL A 113 -11.40 -3.97 -5.96
C VAL A 113 -12.30 -2.94 -6.64
N ASP A 114 -13.62 -3.05 -6.44
CA ASP A 114 -14.55 -2.06 -6.96
C ASP A 114 -14.31 -0.68 -6.34
N ALA A 115 -14.10 -0.58 -5.03
CA ALA A 115 -13.72 0.67 -4.37
C ALA A 115 -12.36 1.21 -4.86
N GLY A 116 -11.37 0.34 -5.06
CA GLY A 116 -10.07 0.70 -5.62
C GLY A 116 -10.17 1.27 -7.03
N LYS A 117 -11.05 0.69 -7.87
CA LYS A 117 -11.38 1.23 -9.21
C LYS A 117 -12.08 2.58 -9.15
N GLU A 118 -13.02 2.75 -8.23
CA GLU A 118 -13.69 4.03 -7.99
C GLU A 118 -12.66 5.12 -7.65
N ILE A 119 -11.74 4.83 -6.72
CA ILE A 119 -10.63 5.74 -6.34
C ILE A 119 -9.70 6.01 -7.51
N ALA A 120 -9.31 4.98 -8.26
CA ALA A 120 -8.46 5.15 -9.44
C ALA A 120 -9.12 6.06 -10.49
N ARG A 121 -10.45 6.03 -10.63
CA ARG A 121 -11.21 6.84 -11.60
C ARG A 121 -11.56 8.26 -11.15
N LEU A 122 -11.05 8.73 -10.00
CA LEU A 122 -11.17 10.14 -9.62
C LEU A 122 -10.63 11.04 -10.75
N GLY A 123 -11.34 12.12 -11.06
CA GLY A 123 -11.05 13.02 -12.17
C GLY A 123 -9.66 13.63 -12.09
N MET A 124 -9.12 13.83 -10.87
CA MET A 124 -7.74 14.28 -10.65
C MET A 124 -6.68 13.37 -11.29
N HIS A 125 -6.99 12.07 -11.49
CA HIS A 125 -6.07 11.11 -12.12
C HIS A 125 -6.17 11.09 -13.66
N GLY A 126 -7.21 11.69 -14.25
CA GLY A 126 -7.41 11.73 -15.71
C GLY A 126 -7.37 10.34 -16.37
N GLU A 127 -6.74 10.26 -17.56
CA GLU A 127 -6.61 9.00 -18.32
C GLU A 127 -5.72 7.96 -17.65
N ILE A 128 -4.76 8.40 -16.83
CA ILE A 128 -3.90 7.49 -16.04
C ILE A 128 -4.76 6.67 -15.08
N GLY A 129 -5.66 7.34 -14.36
CA GLY A 129 -6.58 6.69 -13.42
C GLY A 129 -7.51 5.68 -14.07
N LYS A 130 -8.02 5.99 -15.27
CA LYS A 130 -8.85 5.05 -16.05
C LYS A 130 -8.10 3.78 -16.39
N LYS A 131 -6.86 3.90 -16.88
CA LYS A 131 -6.01 2.74 -17.19
C LYS A 131 -5.74 1.91 -15.94
N VAL A 132 -5.38 2.54 -14.82
CA VAL A 132 -5.16 1.83 -13.55
C VAL A 132 -6.40 1.04 -13.15
N ALA A 133 -7.60 1.64 -13.25
CA ALA A 133 -8.85 0.96 -12.93
C ALA A 133 -9.18 -0.20 -13.89
N GLU A 134 -8.81 -0.12 -15.17
CA GLU A 134 -8.97 -1.19 -16.15
C GLU A 134 -8.07 -2.39 -15.86
N PHE A 135 -6.84 -2.14 -15.40
CA PHE A 135 -5.89 -3.21 -15.03
C PHE A 135 -6.16 -3.84 -13.67
N MET A 136 -7.04 -3.25 -12.86
CA MET A 136 -7.37 -3.76 -11.53
C MET A 136 -8.39 -4.90 -11.66
N THR A 137 -7.95 -6.15 -11.56
CA THR A 137 -8.83 -7.32 -11.45
C THR A 137 -8.74 -7.94 -10.07
N GLU A 138 -9.72 -8.73 -9.65
CA GLU A 138 -9.67 -9.41 -8.35
C GLU A 138 -8.45 -10.34 -8.28
N GLU A 139 -8.25 -11.17 -9.30
CA GLU A 139 -7.12 -12.10 -9.37
C GLU A 139 -5.78 -11.35 -9.49
N GLY A 140 -5.72 -10.31 -10.32
CA GLY A 140 -4.50 -9.56 -10.56
C GLY A 140 -4.05 -8.76 -9.35
N TRP A 141 -4.99 -8.13 -8.66
CA TRP A 141 -4.71 -7.32 -7.48
C TRP A 141 -4.28 -8.19 -6.29
N VAL A 142 -5.04 -9.25 -5.98
CA VAL A 142 -4.69 -10.18 -4.90
C VAL A 142 -3.39 -10.93 -5.22
N GLY A 143 -3.18 -11.32 -6.49
CA GLY A 143 -1.94 -11.94 -6.94
C GLY A 143 -0.72 -11.03 -6.80
N ALA A 144 -0.86 -9.74 -7.09
CA ALA A 144 0.21 -8.76 -6.91
C ALA A 144 0.59 -8.58 -5.43
N LEU A 145 -0.41 -8.52 -4.54
CA LEU A 145 -0.19 -8.41 -3.09
C LEU A 145 0.45 -9.67 -2.51
N PHE A 146 0.03 -10.86 -2.95
CA PHE A 146 0.68 -12.11 -2.59
C PHE A 146 2.13 -12.15 -3.10
N GLY A 147 2.38 -11.69 -4.32
CA GLY A 147 3.75 -11.54 -4.85
C GLY A 147 4.60 -10.60 -3.98
N ALA A 148 4.04 -9.47 -3.55
CA ALA A 148 4.71 -8.53 -2.64
C ALA A 148 5.00 -9.17 -1.27
N GLU A 149 4.05 -9.92 -0.70
CA GLU A 149 4.23 -10.68 0.53
C GLU A 149 5.43 -11.63 0.45
N GLN A 150 5.53 -12.39 -0.65
CA GLN A 150 6.65 -13.30 -0.87
C GLN A 150 7.98 -12.55 -1.05
N ALA A 151 7.96 -11.43 -1.79
CA ALA A 151 9.14 -10.63 -2.07
C ALA A 151 9.69 -9.88 -0.84
N CYS A 152 8.84 -9.56 0.12
CA CYS A 152 9.22 -8.85 1.35
C CYS A 152 9.94 -9.74 2.36
N ARG A 153 9.96 -11.07 2.19
CA ARG A 153 10.63 -11.97 3.13
C ARG A 153 12.11 -11.61 3.36
N PRO A 154 12.61 -11.65 4.61
CA PRO A 154 11.94 -12.21 5.80
C PRO A 154 11.00 -11.24 6.53
N CYS A 155 10.78 -10.02 6.03
CA CYS A 155 9.79 -9.11 6.62
C CYS A 155 8.39 -9.66 6.43
N ASP A 156 7.65 -9.80 7.52
CA ASP A 156 6.23 -10.12 7.49
C ASP A 156 5.45 -8.86 7.06
N LEU A 157 5.15 -8.80 5.76
CA LEU A 157 4.46 -7.67 5.16
C LEU A 157 3.07 -7.45 5.77
N VAL A 158 2.35 -8.54 6.08
CA VAL A 158 0.97 -8.45 6.60
C VAL A 158 1.00 -7.94 8.03
N ALA A 159 1.91 -8.44 8.87
CA ALA A 159 2.11 -7.93 10.22
C ALA A 159 2.56 -6.46 10.22
N PHE A 160 3.46 -6.07 9.31
CA PHE A 160 3.88 -4.67 9.15
C PHE A 160 2.70 -3.79 8.74
N CYS A 161 1.92 -4.20 7.73
CA CYS A 161 0.73 -3.46 7.29
C CYS A 161 -0.32 -3.37 8.40
N ARG A 162 -0.52 -4.42 9.20
CA ARG A 162 -1.41 -4.39 10.36
C ARG A 162 -0.98 -3.34 11.38
N TYR A 163 0.28 -3.40 11.81
CA TYR A 163 0.84 -2.42 12.73
C TYR A 163 0.74 -0.98 12.18
N HIS A 164 1.08 -0.79 10.91
CA HIS A 164 1.09 0.54 10.32
C HIS A 164 -0.32 1.04 10.04
N HIS A 165 -1.09 0.34 9.21
CA HIS A 165 -2.37 0.79 8.67
C HIS A 165 -3.60 0.38 9.50
N GLY A 166 -3.51 -0.68 10.32
CA GLY A 166 -4.58 -1.08 11.23
C GLY A 166 -4.52 -0.39 12.59
N ASP A 167 -3.31 -0.06 13.06
CA ASP A 167 -3.12 0.58 14.37
C ASP A 167 -2.69 2.04 14.24
N LYS A 168 -1.49 2.30 13.69
CA LYS A 168 -0.85 3.62 13.79
C LYS A 168 -1.52 4.71 12.94
N VAL A 169 -1.91 4.39 11.71
CA VAL A 169 -2.40 5.36 10.72
C VAL A 169 -3.81 5.06 10.23
N LEU A 170 -4.58 4.22 10.92
CA LEU A 170 -5.94 3.84 10.49
C LEU A 170 -6.85 5.06 10.29
N GLU A 171 -6.89 5.99 11.25
CA GLU A 171 -7.73 7.19 11.11
C GLU A 171 -7.28 8.07 9.93
N GLN A 172 -5.97 8.12 9.65
CA GLN A 172 -5.45 8.85 8.50
C GLN A 172 -5.85 8.16 7.18
N ASN A 173 -5.86 6.83 7.15
CA ASN A 173 -6.37 6.08 6.00
C ASN A 173 -7.86 6.42 5.79
N MET A 174 -8.66 6.44 6.86
CA MET A 174 -10.07 6.82 6.80
C MET A 174 -10.27 8.25 6.31
N ASP A 175 -9.47 9.21 6.79
CA ASP A 175 -9.52 10.60 6.36
C ASP A 175 -9.19 10.76 4.87
N ILE A 176 -8.12 10.12 4.38
CA ILE A 176 -7.77 10.12 2.95
C ILE A 176 -8.96 9.66 2.11
N LEU A 177 -9.63 8.61 2.54
CA LEU A 177 -10.73 8.04 1.81
C LEU A 177 -12.03 8.89 1.92
N ARG A 178 -12.26 9.54 3.06
CA ARG A 178 -13.31 10.57 3.19
C ARG A 178 -13.05 11.78 2.28
N GLU A 179 -11.79 12.16 2.09
CA GLU A 179 -11.42 13.19 1.10
C GLU A 179 -11.70 12.71 -0.34
N CYS A 180 -11.40 11.45 -0.68
CA CYS A 180 -11.79 10.87 -1.97
C CYS A 180 -13.30 10.96 -2.22
N LEU A 181 -14.12 10.67 -1.20
CA LEU A 181 -15.58 10.84 -1.29
C LEU A 181 -15.99 12.28 -1.61
N LYS A 182 -15.38 13.26 -0.94
CA LYS A 182 -15.68 14.69 -1.21
C LYS A 182 -15.34 15.07 -2.64
N VAL A 183 -14.20 14.60 -3.17
CA VAL A 183 -13.80 14.84 -4.57
C VAL A 183 -14.84 14.25 -5.53
N VAL A 184 -15.24 12.99 -5.33
CA VAL A 184 -16.19 12.31 -6.23
C VAL A 184 -17.58 12.95 -6.22
N GLN A 185 -18.01 13.46 -5.06
CA GLN A 185 -19.27 14.18 -4.90
C GLN A 185 -19.23 15.50 -5.65
N GLY A 186 -18.09 16.21 -5.60
CA GLY A 186 -17.85 17.40 -6.41
C GLY A 186 -17.88 17.14 -7.92
N GLU A 187 -17.57 15.92 -8.35
CA GLU A 187 -17.67 15.47 -9.75
C GLU A 187 -19.07 14.98 -10.15
N GLY A 188 -20.04 14.93 -9.22
CA GLY A 188 -21.38 14.41 -9.47
C GLY A 188 -21.43 12.89 -9.68
N LYS A 189 -20.42 12.16 -9.20
CA LYS A 189 -20.33 10.70 -9.29
C LYS A 189 -20.62 10.06 -7.92
N GLY A 190 -20.97 8.77 -7.93
CA GLY A 190 -21.08 7.95 -6.73
C GLY A 190 -19.80 7.14 -6.47
N MET A 191 -19.62 6.73 -5.21
CA MET A 191 -18.63 5.74 -4.78
C MET A 191 -19.34 4.71 -3.88
N GLU A 192 -20.17 3.88 -4.49
CA GLU A 192 -21.06 2.96 -3.77
C GLU A 192 -20.26 1.86 -3.08
N ALA A 193 -19.26 1.31 -3.76
CA ALA A 193 -18.43 0.26 -3.18
C ALA A 193 -17.68 0.78 -1.96
N PHE A 194 -17.13 2.00 -2.07
CA PHE A 194 -16.44 2.62 -0.95
C PHE A 194 -17.37 3.00 0.21
N THR A 195 -18.54 3.56 -0.07
CA THR A 195 -19.54 3.92 0.95
C THR A 195 -20.00 2.68 1.73
N ASN A 196 -20.04 1.52 1.08
CA ASN A 196 -20.37 0.25 1.72
C ASN A 196 -19.23 -0.36 2.55
N LEU A 197 -17.98 0.04 2.34
CA LEU A 197 -16.82 -0.45 3.11
C LEU A 197 -16.72 0.22 4.49
N ILE A 198 -16.93 1.54 4.57
CA ILE A 198 -16.75 2.30 5.83
C ILE A 198 -17.51 1.67 7.02
N PRO A 199 -18.83 1.40 6.93
CA PRO A 199 -19.57 0.87 8.08
C PRO A 199 -19.08 -0.51 8.53
N ARG A 200 -18.56 -1.32 7.58
CA ARG A 200 -18.03 -2.66 7.87
C ARG A 200 -16.72 -2.61 8.64
N VAL A 201 -15.88 -1.61 8.38
CA VAL A 201 -14.66 -1.35 9.18
C VAL A 201 -15.05 -0.99 10.61
N GLU A 202 -15.99 -0.06 10.78
CA GLU A 202 -16.45 0.35 12.10
C GLU A 202 -17.07 -0.81 12.89
N GLU A 203 -17.79 -1.71 12.21
CA GLU A 203 -18.31 -2.94 12.83
C GLU A 203 -17.20 -3.90 13.25
N ALA A 204 -16.22 -4.17 12.39
CA ALA A 204 -15.10 -5.06 12.70
C ALA A 204 -14.26 -4.57 13.91
N ARG A 205 -14.23 -3.26 14.17
CA ARG A 205 -13.55 -2.69 15.34
C ARG A 205 -14.32 -2.81 16.65
N ARG A 206 -15.63 -3.09 16.59
CA ARG A 206 -16.49 -3.25 17.78
C ARG A 206 -16.49 -4.68 18.32
N THR A 207 -16.03 -5.64 17.53
CA THR A 207 -15.99 -7.08 17.83
C THR A 207 -14.61 -7.52 18.28
#